data_AF-A0A925JI66-F1
#
_entry.id   AF-A0A925JI66-F1
#
_cell.length_a   1.000
_cell.length_b   1.000
_cell.length_c   1.000
_cell.angle_alpha   90.00
_cell.angle_beta   90.00
_cell.angle_gamma   90.00
#
_symmetry.space_group_name_H-M   'P 1'
#
loop_
_entity.id
_entity.type
_entity.pdbx_description
1 polymer ?
#
loop_
_entity_poly.entity_id
_entity_poly.type
_entity_poly.pdbx_seq_one_letter_code
_entity_poly.pdbx_strand_id
1 'polypeptide(L)'
;MKVNRRTIYNWFKRPDLPFIILNEIGHILNHDFSIDFPDMKNIKDSTSFRENLNILQPVYSKADTYQYWMLKYLELLERYNKLTEIGLRKSSKSNQI
;
A
#
# COMPACT_ATOMS: atom_id res chain seq x y z
N MET A 1 -10.41 -14.04 6.89
CA MET A 1 -9.17 -13.25 6.84
C MET A 1 -9.24 -11.89 7.58
N LYS A 2 -8.34 -11.59 8.52
CA LYS A 2 -8.18 -10.26 9.17
C LYS A 2 -6.88 -9.59 8.72
N VAL A 3 -6.87 -8.99 7.52
CA VAL A 3 -5.69 -8.34 6.93
C VAL A 3 -6.04 -6.93 6.44
N ASN A 4 -5.06 -6.02 6.47
CA ASN A 4 -5.25 -4.64 6.02
C ASN A 4 -5.42 -4.60 4.49
N ARG A 5 -6.32 -3.74 3.98
CA ARG A 5 -6.54 -3.53 2.53
C ARG A 5 -5.25 -3.24 1.78
N ARG A 6 -4.32 -2.48 2.39
CA ARG A 6 -3.00 -2.22 1.81
C ARG A 6 -2.20 -3.50 1.56
N THR A 7 -2.26 -4.46 2.49
CA THR A 7 -1.59 -5.76 2.36
C THR A 7 -2.18 -6.55 1.20
N ILE A 8 -3.52 -6.53 1.07
CA ILE A 8 -4.22 -7.18 -0.05
C ILE A 8 -3.77 -6.59 -1.39
N TYR A 9 -3.72 -5.27 -1.53
CA TYR A 9 -3.24 -4.63 -2.77
C TYR A 9 -1.78 -4.95 -3.09
N ASN A 10 -0.94 -5.14 -2.06
CA ASN A 10 0.46 -5.49 -2.28
C ASN A 10 0.61 -6.93 -2.79
N TRP A 11 -0.26 -7.86 -2.40
CA TRP A 11 -0.25 -9.22 -2.92
C TRP A 11 -0.49 -9.26 -4.43
N PHE A 12 -1.47 -8.48 -4.92
CA PHE A 12 -1.75 -8.39 -6.35
C PHE A 12 -0.64 -7.72 -7.16
N LYS A 13 0.32 -7.06 -6.52
CA LYS A 13 1.50 -6.49 -7.19
C LYS A 13 2.66 -7.48 -7.31
N ARG A 14 2.63 -8.61 -6.60
CA ARG A 14 3.66 -9.64 -6.70
C ARG A 14 3.25 -10.65 -7.77
N PRO A 15 4.18 -11.07 -8.64
CA PRO A 15 3.89 -12.09 -9.65
C PRO A 15 3.58 -13.45 -9.00
N ASP A 16 4.23 -13.75 -7.87
CA ASP A 16 4.06 -15.00 -7.15
C ASP A 16 3.31 -14.78 -5.84
N LEU A 17 2.18 -15.47 -5.69
CA LEU A 17 1.36 -15.47 -4.48
C LEU A 17 1.38 -16.87 -3.84
N PRO A 18 1.71 -16.99 -2.54
CA PRO A 18 1.65 -18.28 -1.87
C PRO A 18 0.25 -18.88 -1.91
N PHE A 19 0.18 -20.16 -2.26
CA PHE A 19 -1.08 -20.91 -2.40
C PHE A 19 -1.98 -20.86 -1.17
N ILE A 20 -1.40 -20.76 0.03
CA ILE A 20 -2.16 -20.64 1.29
C ILE A 20 -3.08 -19.41 1.27
N ILE A 21 -2.60 -18.28 0.73
CA ILE A 21 -3.39 -17.05 0.64
C ILE A 21 -4.39 -17.16 -0.50
N LEU A 22 -4.00 -17.76 -1.62
CA LEU A 22 -4.92 -18.05 -2.70
C LEU A 22 -6.08 -18.92 -2.21
N ASN A 23 -5.84 -19.87 -1.31
CA ASN A 23 -6.87 -20.71 -0.69
C ASN A 23 -7.85 -19.89 0.17
N GLU A 24 -7.34 -19.00 1.02
CA GLU A 24 -8.19 -18.11 1.83
C GLU A 24 -9.03 -17.18 0.93
N ILE A 25 -8.44 -16.63 -0.13
CA ILE A 25 -9.15 -15.80 -1.10
C ILE A 25 -10.22 -16.64 -1.81
N GLY A 26 -9.89 -17.86 -2.23
CA GLY A 26 -10.83 -18.80 -2.85
C GLY A 26 -12.02 -19.09 -1.96
N HIS A 27 -11.77 -19.38 -0.68
CA HIS A 27 -12.84 -19.60 0.28
C HIS A 27 -13.76 -18.38 0.44
N ILE A 28 -13.21 -17.16 0.43
CA ILE A 28 -14.01 -15.91 0.48
C ILE A 28 -14.81 -15.70 -0.80
N LEU A 29 -14.25 -16.05 -1.96
CA LEU A 29 -14.87 -15.91 -3.27
C LEU A 29 -15.79 -17.09 -3.62
N ASN A 30 -15.92 -18.10 -2.75
CA ASN A 30 -16.56 -19.39 -3.04
C ASN A 30 -16.02 -20.04 -4.32
N HIS A 31 -14.71 -19.93 -4.54
CA HIS A 31 -14.00 -20.46 -5.69
C HIS A 31 -12.89 -21.42 -5.26
N ASP A 32 -12.78 -22.55 -5.95
CA ASP A 32 -11.71 -23.52 -5.71
C ASP A 32 -10.58 -23.33 -6.73
N PHE A 33 -9.52 -22.64 -6.30
CA PHE A 33 -8.34 -22.41 -7.13
C PHE A 33 -7.49 -23.68 -7.37
N SER A 34 -7.78 -24.80 -6.70
CA SER A 34 -7.08 -26.07 -6.96
C SER A 34 -7.40 -26.66 -8.34
N ILE A 35 -8.46 -26.17 -9.00
CA ILE A 35 -8.81 -26.52 -10.37
C ILE A 35 -7.85 -25.85 -11.36
N ASP A 36 -7.54 -24.57 -11.12
CA ASP A 36 -6.64 -23.78 -11.96
C ASP A 36 -5.16 -24.08 -11.67
N PHE A 37 -4.86 -24.43 -10.41
CA PHE A 37 -3.50 -24.71 -9.94
C PHE A 37 -3.44 -26.11 -9.30
N PRO A 38 -3.19 -27.16 -10.11
CA PRO A 38 -3.17 -28.55 -9.63
C PRO A 38 -2.16 -28.80 -8.50
N ASP A 39 -1.05 -28.08 -8.51
CA ASP A 39 0.03 -28.17 -7.51
C ASP A 39 -0.45 -27.78 -6.10
N MET A 40 -1.55 -27.04 -6.00
CA MET A 40 -2.18 -26.61 -4.76
C MET A 40 -2.80 -27.79 -3.97
N LYS A 41 -3.22 -28.87 -4.65
CA LYS A 41 -3.90 -30.02 -4.04
C LYS A 41 -3.05 -30.76 -3.00
N ASN A 42 -1.73 -30.61 -3.07
CA ASN A 42 -0.78 -31.24 -2.16
C ASN A 42 -0.56 -30.42 -0.88
N ILE A 43 -1.09 -29.20 -0.79
CA ILE A 43 -0.91 -28.29 0.33
C ILE A 43 -2.04 -28.55 1.33
N LYS A 44 -2.05 -29.75 1.93
CA LYS A 44 -3.08 -30.14 2.89
C LYS A 44 -2.89 -29.59 4.29
N ASP A 45 -1.68 -29.18 4.66
CA ASP A 45 -1.40 -28.74 6.03
C ASP A 45 -0.48 -27.52 6.01
N SER A 46 -1.06 -26.33 6.19
CA SER A 46 -0.27 -25.15 6.51
C SER A 46 -0.85 -24.48 7.75
N THR A 47 -0.51 -25.04 8.89
CA THR A 47 -0.74 -24.48 10.23
C THR A 47 -0.06 -23.12 10.45
N SER A 48 0.65 -22.55 9.47
CA SER A 48 1.37 -21.29 9.62
C SER A 48 0.98 -20.18 8.63
N PHE A 49 -0.33 -19.96 8.46
CA PHE A 49 -0.83 -18.73 7.81
C PHE A 49 -0.14 -17.46 8.39
N ARG A 50 0.11 -17.43 9.71
CA ARG A 50 0.81 -16.32 10.38
C ARG A 50 2.28 -16.16 9.97
N GLU A 51 2.99 -17.25 9.69
CA GLU A 51 4.40 -17.17 9.24
C GLU A 51 4.47 -16.69 7.79
N ASN A 52 3.56 -17.19 6.93
CA ASN A 52 3.48 -16.79 5.53
C ASN A 52 3.09 -15.31 5.35
N LEU A 53 2.25 -14.76 6.25
CA LEU A 53 1.94 -13.33 6.25
C LEU A 53 3.15 -12.43 6.54
N ASN A 54 4.12 -12.89 7.33
CA ASN A 54 5.33 -12.11 7.62
C ASN A 54 6.26 -12.01 6.40
N ILE A 55 6.30 -13.06 5.56
CA ILE A 55 7.11 -13.10 4.32
C ILE A 55 6.56 -12.12 3.26
N LEU A 56 5.24 -11.90 3.28
CA LEU A 56 4.58 -11.05 2.29
C LEU A 56 4.35 -9.62 2.71
N GLN A 57 4.60 -9.28 3.98
CA GLN A 57 4.68 -7.87 4.34
C GLN A 57 5.93 -7.29 3.68
N PRO A 58 5.81 -6.32 2.76
CA PRO A 58 6.97 -5.52 2.40
C PRO A 58 7.51 -4.92 3.70
N VAL A 59 8.82 -5.07 3.92
CA VAL A 59 9.57 -4.33 4.94
C VAL A 59 9.59 -2.87 4.50
N TYR A 60 8.43 -2.20 4.56
CA TYR A 60 8.44 -0.75 4.62
C TYR A 60 8.88 -0.43 6.02
N SER A 61 10.12 0.03 6.13
CA SER A 61 10.61 0.57 7.38
C SER A 61 9.62 1.64 7.85
N LYS A 62 9.39 1.75 9.16
CA LYS A 62 8.64 2.90 9.71
C LYS A 62 9.23 4.23 9.17
N ALA A 63 10.51 4.25 8.83
CA ALA A 63 11.19 5.35 8.16
C ALA A 63 10.59 5.70 6.78
N ASP A 64 10.20 4.73 5.95
CA ASP A 64 9.62 4.98 4.62
C ASP A 64 8.24 5.64 4.72
N THR A 65 7.47 5.24 5.74
CA THR A 65 6.16 5.85 6.01
C THR A 65 6.33 7.27 6.56
N TYR A 66 7.31 7.49 7.45
CA TYR A 66 7.63 8.82 7.96
C TYR A 66 8.12 9.76 6.84
N GLN A 67 9.04 9.30 6.00
CA GLN A 67 9.58 10.06 4.88
C GLN A 67 8.49 10.44 3.88
N TYR A 68 7.56 9.52 3.59
CA TYR A 68 6.40 9.81 2.75
C TYR A 68 5.58 10.98 3.30
N TRP A 69 5.20 10.93 4.58
CA TRP A 69 4.40 11.99 5.20
C TRP A 69 5.18 13.31 5.35
N MET A 70 6.48 13.24 5.62
CA MET A 70 7.38 14.39 5.66
C MET A 70 7.42 15.12 4.30
N LEU A 71 7.57 14.38 3.20
CA LEU A 71 7.55 14.96 1.85
C LEU A 71 6.19 15.59 1.51
N LYS A 72 5.07 14.95 1.90
CA LYS A 72 3.73 15.52 1.71
C LYS A 72 3.55 16.82 2.50
N TYR A 73 4.08 16.90 3.71
CA TYR A 73 4.03 18.12 4.53
C TYR A 73 4.90 19.24 3.94
N LEU A 74 6.11 18.90 3.46
CA LEU A 74 6.99 19.87 2.80
C LEU A 74 6.34 20.46 1.54
N GLU A 75 5.75 19.61 0.69
CA GLU A 75 5.02 20.04 -0.52
C GLU A 75 3.89 21.03 -0.19
N LEU A 76 3.16 20.79 0.90
CA LEU A 76 2.09 21.67 1.35
C LEU A 76 2.62 23.05 1.77
N LEU A 77 3.70 23.08 2.55
CA LEU A 77 4.34 24.32 3.00
C LEU A 77 4.88 25.13 1.83
N GLU A 78 5.52 24.49 0.85
CA GLU A 78 6.02 25.15 -0.35
C GLU A 78 4.89 25.80 -1.14
N ARG A 79 3.78 25.08 -1.34
CA ARG A 79 2.58 25.63 -2.01
C ARG A 79 2.01 26.83 -1.27
N TYR A 80 1.91 26.73 0.06
CA TYR A 80 1.40 27.82 0.88
C TYR A 80 2.29 29.06 0.78
N ASN A 81 3.60 28.90 0.97
CA ASN A 81 4.56 29.99 0.87
C ASN A 81 4.52 30.67 -0.50
N LYS A 82 4.39 29.88 -1.58
CA LYS A 82 4.23 30.41 -2.95
C LYS A 82 2.98 31.25 -3.10
N LEU A 83 1.85 30.83 -2.53
CA LEU A 83 0.61 31.62 -2.54
C LEU A 83 0.77 32.93 -1.76
N THR A 84 1.43 32.89 -0.60
CA THR A 84 1.72 34.08 0.20
C THR A 84 2.61 35.07 -0.55
N GLU A 85 3.66 34.58 -1.23
CA GLU A 85 4.56 35.42 -2.03
C GLU A 85 3.82 36.07 -3.21
N ILE A 86 2.95 35.33 -3.88
CA ILE A 86 2.09 35.87 -4.95
C ILE A 86 1.17 36.97 -4.40
N GLY A 87 0.59 36.77 -3.21
CA GLY A 87 -0.24 37.78 -2.54
C GLY A 87 0.53 39.06 -2.22
N LEU A 88 1.73 38.93 -1.67
CA LEU A 88 2.61 40.06 -1.34
C LEU A 88 3.03 40.84 -2.60
N ARG A 89 3.43 40.14 -3.67
CA ARG A 89 3.78 40.77 -4.95
C ARG A 89 2.61 41.51 -5.61
N LYS A 90 1.37 41.07 -5.41
CA LYS A 90 0.18 41.78 -5.92
C LYS A 90 -0.08 43.07 -5.14
N SER A 91 0.07 43.05 -3.82
CA SER A 91 -0.11 44.22 -2.95
C SER A 91 0.91 45.34 -3.21
N SER A 92 2.18 44.98 -3.48
CA SER A 92 3.22 45.98 -3.81
C SER A 92 3.02 46.67 -5.16
N LYS A 93 2.30 46.05 -6.12
CA LYS A 93 2.03 46.62 -7.45
C LYS A 93 0.82 47.56 -7.46
N SER A 94 -0.14 47.38 -6.53
CA SER A 94 -1.31 48.27 -6.40
C SER A 94 -1.01 49.60 -5.69
N ASN A 95 0.13 49.72 -5.02
CA ASN A 95 0.53 50.95 -4.30
C ASN A 95 1.47 51.87 -5.13
N GLN A 96 1.65 51.62 -6.43
CA GLN A 96 2.49 52.44 -7.33
C GLN A 96 1.71 53.09 -8.49
N ILE A 97 0.38 53.16 -8.41
CA ILE A 97 -0.48 53.88 -9.37
C ILE A 97 -1.30 54.92 -8.61
#